data_AF-A0A7S2XEN2-F1
#
_entry.id   AF-A0A7S2XEN2-F1
#
_cell.length_a   1.000
_cell.length_b   1.000
_cell.length_c   1.000
_cell.angle_alpha   90.00
_cell.angle_beta   90.00
_cell.angle_gamma   90.00
#
_symmetry.space_group_name_H-M   'P 1'
#
loop_
_entity.id
_entity.type
_entity.pdbx_description
1 polymer ?
#
loop_
_entity_poly.entity_id
_entity_poly.type
_entity_poly.pdbx_seq_one_letter_code
_entity_poly.pdbx_strand_id
1 'polypeptide(L)'
;AGPNVWEYYFKPVSMIHAPVEVGTRQKDQKLSWNQERDLHQSKEAIKAYYYGKSFDGKNNRQRYKDNLFDEDFYWRHRSLANRLIKDYVRLNKEILGKLNEFTREHFTGRTVLGIHMRGTDKIASAGGGEIIPPSEYASYAQKFLDYYPKSIVFVATESSKLLKELRALLAPGSNEISESRVVSRNVLRSKSEFKRGKQTLEQNIFLDSKFGKGYQKGEDVLLDALILSRCDFFVHGASSVSEAAMWFNLALHNRSVHLQYERASRKPQPWYP
;
A
#
# COMPACT_ATOMS: atom_id res chain seq x y z
N ALA A 1 -11.58 -9.34 19.68
CA ALA A 1 -10.18 -9.04 19.33
C ALA A 1 -9.26 -9.93 20.16
N GLY A 2 -8.18 -10.45 19.59
CA GLY A 2 -7.22 -11.31 20.31
C GLY A 2 -6.39 -10.57 21.36
N PRO A 3 -5.43 -11.25 22.01
CA PRO A 3 -4.58 -10.71 23.08
C PRO A 3 -3.50 -9.74 22.59
N ASN A 4 -3.22 -9.65 21.29
CA ASN A 4 -2.17 -8.79 20.73
C ASN A 4 -2.56 -8.24 19.34
N VAL A 5 -1.76 -7.29 18.84
CA VAL A 5 -1.98 -6.60 17.56
C VAL A 5 -1.96 -7.52 16.34
N TRP A 6 -1.29 -8.67 16.42
CA TRP A 6 -1.28 -9.66 15.34
C TRP A 6 -2.64 -10.36 15.25
N GLU A 7 -3.13 -10.87 16.37
CA GLU A 7 -4.38 -11.61 16.47
C GLU A 7 -5.63 -10.76 16.26
N TYR A 8 -5.47 -9.44 16.20
CA TYR A 8 -6.48 -8.52 15.70
C TYR A 8 -6.86 -8.81 14.25
N TYR A 9 -5.91 -9.22 13.42
CA TYR A 9 -6.11 -9.32 11.96
C TYR A 9 -5.75 -10.69 11.37
N PHE A 10 -4.87 -11.43 12.04
CA PHE A 10 -4.29 -12.67 11.53
C PHE A 10 -4.56 -13.83 12.48
N LYS A 11 -4.48 -15.05 11.95
CA LYS A 11 -4.33 -16.27 12.73
C LYS A 11 -2.87 -16.38 13.20
N PRO A 12 -2.59 -17.05 14.32
CA PRO A 12 -1.23 -17.31 14.76
C PRO A 12 -0.40 -18.04 13.70
N VAL A 13 0.90 -17.72 13.67
CA VAL A 13 1.86 -18.22 12.69
C VAL A 13 2.18 -19.70 12.93
N SER A 14 2.20 -20.15 14.18
CA SER A 14 2.37 -21.56 14.56
C SER A 14 1.11 -22.11 15.21
N MET A 15 0.85 -23.42 15.03
CA MET A 15 -0.24 -24.13 15.73
C MET A 15 0.08 -24.45 17.20
N ILE A 16 1.04 -23.74 17.80
CA ILE A 16 1.37 -23.84 19.23
C ILE A 16 0.28 -23.10 20.01
N HIS A 17 -0.93 -23.66 19.96
CA HIS A 17 -2.05 -23.39 20.85
C HIS A 17 -2.31 -24.54 21.80
N ALA A 18 -1.73 -25.72 21.55
CA ALA A 18 -1.37 -26.56 22.68
C ALA A 18 -0.28 -25.79 23.43
N PRO A 19 -0.31 -25.71 24.77
CA PRO A 19 0.94 -25.54 25.50
C PRO A 19 1.78 -26.72 25.04
N VAL A 20 2.65 -26.50 24.06
CA VAL A 20 3.83 -27.34 23.95
C VAL A 20 4.41 -27.18 25.34
N GLU A 21 4.58 -28.29 26.06
CA GLU A 21 5.54 -28.35 27.14
C GLU A 21 6.92 -28.07 26.54
N VAL A 22 7.12 -26.87 25.99
CA VAL A 22 8.41 -26.26 25.89
C VAL A 22 8.69 -26.04 27.36
N GLY A 23 9.50 -26.91 27.96
CA GLY A 23 9.89 -26.92 29.36
C GLY A 23 10.57 -25.62 29.85
N THR A 24 10.39 -24.52 29.13
CA THR A 24 10.76 -23.17 29.50
C THR A 24 9.67 -22.24 28.98
N ARG A 25 8.97 -21.55 29.89
CA ARG A 25 8.29 -20.28 29.59
C ARG A 25 9.28 -19.42 28.81
N GLN A 26 9.18 -19.37 27.47
CA GLN A 26 9.81 -18.28 26.75
C GLN A 26 9.10 -17.02 27.23
N LYS A 27 9.78 -16.24 28.08
CA LYS A 27 9.28 -14.94 28.48
C LYS A 27 9.13 -14.11 27.21
N ASP A 28 8.00 -13.43 27.05
CA ASP A 28 7.83 -12.44 25.99
C ASP A 28 9.06 -11.53 25.96
N GLN A 29 9.80 -11.57 24.85
CA GLN A 29 10.93 -10.68 24.67
C GLN A 29 10.44 -9.40 24.03
N LYS A 30 10.41 -8.33 24.82
CA LYS A 30 10.19 -6.99 24.30
C LYS A 30 11.49 -6.50 23.66
N LEU A 31 11.50 -6.35 22.35
CA LEU A 31 12.62 -5.73 21.65
C LEU A 31 12.72 -4.25 22.04
N SER A 32 13.95 -3.80 22.27
CA SER A 32 14.26 -2.37 22.32
C SER A 32 14.14 -1.75 20.94
N TRP A 33 13.96 -0.42 20.89
CA TRP A 33 13.93 0.32 19.63
C TRP A 33 15.20 0.10 18.77
N ASN A 34 16.37 -0.03 19.41
CA ASN A 34 17.62 -0.33 18.70
C ASN A 34 17.57 -1.73 18.08
N GLN A 35 17.10 -2.74 18.80
CA GLN A 35 16.98 -4.10 18.25
C GLN A 35 16.00 -4.18 17.09
N GLU A 36 14.84 -3.50 17.20
CA GLU A 36 13.87 -3.40 16.11
C GLU A 36 14.48 -2.72 14.88
N ARG A 37 15.19 -1.60 15.08
CA ARG A 37 15.91 -0.90 14.00
C ARG A 37 16.99 -1.77 13.37
N ASP A 38 17.77 -2.49 14.17
CA ASP A 38 18.87 -3.33 13.68
C ASP A 38 18.33 -4.52 12.88
N LEU A 39 17.18 -5.09 13.28
CA LEU A 39 16.44 -6.06 12.46
C LEU A 39 16.00 -5.44 11.13
N HIS A 40 15.40 -4.25 11.14
CA HIS A 40 15.03 -3.55 9.90
C HIS A 40 16.22 -3.25 8.99
N GLN A 41 17.41 -3.03 9.57
CA GLN A 41 18.64 -2.72 8.85
C GLN A 41 19.44 -3.97 8.45
N SER A 42 19.10 -5.15 8.95
CA SER A 42 19.81 -6.38 8.66
C SER A 42 19.82 -6.72 7.16
N LYS A 43 20.76 -7.56 6.74
CA LYS A 43 20.88 -8.02 5.35
C LYS A 43 19.75 -8.97 4.96
N GLU A 44 19.19 -9.65 5.96
CA GLU A 44 18.13 -10.64 5.85
C GLU A 44 16.75 -9.98 5.76
N ALA A 45 16.62 -8.71 6.17
CA ALA A 45 15.36 -7.99 6.13
C ALA A 45 14.89 -7.72 4.70
N ILE A 46 13.58 -7.95 4.48
CA ILE A 46 12.90 -7.52 3.27
C ILE A 46 12.89 -6.00 3.23
N LYS A 47 13.41 -5.44 2.15
CA LYS A 47 13.42 -4.00 1.92
C LYS A 47 12.24 -3.66 1.01
N ALA A 48 11.35 -2.79 1.49
CA ALA A 48 10.21 -2.27 0.73
C ALA A 48 10.64 -1.27 -0.36
N TYR A 49 11.81 -0.65 -0.21
CA TYR A 49 12.28 0.39 -1.12
C TYR A 49 13.70 0.10 -1.56
N TYR A 50 13.97 0.38 -2.84
CA TYR A 50 15.32 0.45 -3.33
C TYR A 50 15.97 1.75 -2.85
N TYR A 51 17.06 1.64 -2.09
CA TYR A 51 17.78 2.79 -1.55
C TYR A 51 18.96 3.25 -2.43
N GLY A 52 19.07 2.72 -3.67
CA GLY A 52 20.19 2.95 -4.58
C GLY A 52 21.39 2.04 -4.31
N LYS A 53 22.29 1.91 -5.30
CA LYS A 53 23.57 1.15 -5.15
C LYS A 53 24.50 1.77 -4.11
N SER A 54 24.36 3.07 -3.87
CA SER A 54 25.20 3.89 -2.98
C SER A 54 24.72 3.91 -1.52
N PHE A 55 23.82 3.01 -1.12
CA PHE A 55 23.33 2.96 0.26
C PHE A 55 24.40 2.39 1.20
N ASP A 56 25.24 3.26 1.74
CA ASP A 56 26.24 2.97 2.79
C ASP A 56 25.64 3.01 4.22
N GLY A 57 24.32 3.18 4.33
CA GLY A 57 23.60 3.31 5.60
C GLY A 57 23.81 4.65 6.33
N LYS A 58 24.65 5.56 5.82
CA LYS A 58 25.06 6.79 6.52
C LYS A 58 24.48 8.07 5.92
N ASN A 59 24.14 8.10 4.63
CA ASN A 59 23.65 9.32 3.96
C ASN A 59 22.26 9.18 3.32
N ASN A 60 21.22 9.60 4.06
CA ASN A 60 19.82 9.55 3.62
C ASN A 60 19.48 10.51 2.46
N ARG A 61 20.34 11.47 2.12
CA ARG A 61 20.07 12.48 1.08
C ARG A 61 20.32 12.00 -0.34
N GLN A 62 21.11 10.93 -0.54
CA GLN A 62 21.41 10.39 -1.88
C GLN A 62 20.36 9.36 -2.37
N ARG A 63 19.32 9.08 -1.56
CA ARG A 63 18.35 7.98 -1.73
C ARG A 63 17.54 7.97 -3.04
N TYR A 64 17.55 9.05 -3.82
CA TYR A 64 16.68 9.21 -4.99
C TYR A 64 17.38 9.76 -6.23
N LYS A 65 18.71 9.92 -6.21
CA LYS A 65 19.38 10.59 -7.34
C LYS A 65 19.27 9.81 -8.64
N ASP A 66 19.12 8.49 -8.56
CA ASP A 66 19.11 7.69 -9.77
C ASP A 66 17.70 7.46 -10.30
N ASN A 67 16.60 7.56 -9.52
CA ASN A 67 15.21 7.27 -9.94
C ASN A 67 14.99 6.01 -10.82
N LEU A 68 16.01 5.16 -10.90
CA LEU A 68 16.07 3.96 -11.73
C LEU A 68 15.42 2.82 -10.95
N PHE A 69 14.58 2.09 -11.66
CA PHE A 69 13.96 0.89 -11.15
C PHE A 69 14.95 -0.29 -11.26
N ASP A 70 15.40 -0.81 -10.12
CA ASP A 70 16.28 -1.99 -10.04
C ASP A 70 15.42 -3.26 -9.98
N GLU A 71 15.18 -3.86 -11.16
CA GLU A 71 14.33 -5.03 -11.31
C GLU A 71 14.80 -6.22 -10.44
N ASP A 72 16.09 -6.53 -10.46
CA ASP A 72 16.65 -7.66 -9.71
C ASP A 72 16.47 -7.49 -8.21
N PHE A 73 16.69 -6.27 -7.70
CA PHE A 73 16.44 -5.94 -6.30
C PHE A 73 14.98 -6.14 -5.93
N TYR A 74 14.06 -5.54 -6.69
CA TYR A 74 12.63 -5.60 -6.39
C TYR A 74 12.10 -7.02 -6.52
N TRP A 75 12.50 -7.76 -7.56
CA TRP A 75 12.12 -9.14 -7.75
C TRP A 75 12.57 -10.02 -6.57
N ARG A 76 13.84 -9.90 -6.14
CA ARG A 76 14.38 -10.66 -5.01
C ARG A 76 13.60 -10.39 -3.73
N HIS A 77 13.39 -9.13 -3.37
CA HIS A 77 12.74 -8.76 -2.12
C HIS A 77 11.23 -9.06 -2.13
N ARG A 78 10.52 -8.75 -3.22
CA ARG A 78 9.08 -9.04 -3.34
C ARG A 78 8.80 -10.55 -3.42
N SER A 79 9.66 -11.33 -4.08
CA SER A 79 9.53 -12.79 -4.13
C SER A 79 9.77 -13.42 -2.75
N LEU A 80 10.78 -12.97 -2.01
CA LEU A 80 11.01 -13.41 -0.63
C LEU A 80 9.82 -13.05 0.26
N ALA A 81 9.33 -11.81 0.18
CA ALA A 81 8.17 -11.36 0.93
C ALA A 81 6.91 -12.17 0.61
N ASN A 82 6.62 -12.41 -0.68
CA ASN A 82 5.48 -13.21 -1.10
C ASN A 82 5.53 -14.63 -0.54
N ARG A 83 6.72 -15.25 -0.53
CA ARG A 83 6.92 -16.56 0.08
C ARG A 83 6.61 -16.54 1.57
N LEU A 84 7.19 -15.61 2.34
CA LEU A 84 6.95 -15.50 3.77
C LEU A 84 5.48 -15.21 4.10
N ILE A 85 4.82 -14.36 3.32
CA ILE A 85 3.38 -14.10 3.48
C ILE A 85 2.58 -15.38 3.26
N LYS A 86 2.86 -16.13 2.18
CA LYS A 86 2.14 -17.39 1.89
C LYS A 86 2.34 -18.44 2.97
N ASP A 87 3.54 -18.55 3.51
CA ASP A 87 3.89 -19.59 4.48
C ASP A 87 3.33 -19.26 5.88
N TYR A 88 3.38 -17.99 6.28
CA TYR A 88 3.21 -17.58 7.68
C TYR A 88 2.04 -16.64 7.95
N VAL A 89 1.55 -15.87 6.96
CA VAL A 89 0.50 -14.87 7.17
C VAL A 89 -0.85 -15.45 6.78
N ARG A 90 -1.71 -15.67 7.78
CA ARG A 90 -3.07 -16.21 7.58
C ARG A 90 -4.08 -15.19 8.07
N LEU A 91 -4.95 -14.68 7.20
CA LEU A 91 -6.01 -13.76 7.61
C LEU A 91 -6.99 -14.45 8.57
N ASN A 92 -7.45 -13.71 9.59
CA ASN A 92 -8.56 -14.18 10.40
C ASN A 92 -9.88 -14.14 9.61
N LYS A 93 -10.93 -14.76 10.15
CA LYS A 93 -12.23 -14.87 9.46
C LYS A 93 -12.91 -13.52 9.21
N GLU A 94 -12.69 -12.52 10.07
CA GLU A 94 -13.31 -11.22 9.97
C GLU A 94 -12.71 -10.40 8.83
N ILE A 95 -11.38 -10.31 8.78
CA ILE A 95 -10.67 -9.61 7.70
C ILE A 95 -10.93 -10.30 6.35
N LEU A 96 -10.90 -11.63 6.32
CA LEU A 96 -11.22 -12.39 5.11
C LEU A 96 -12.67 -12.17 4.65
N GLY A 97 -13.61 -12.10 5.59
CA GLY A 97 -15.01 -11.78 5.31
C GLY A 97 -15.18 -10.41 4.64
N LYS A 98 -14.62 -9.36 5.26
CA LYS A 98 -14.65 -7.97 4.73
C LYS A 98 -14.00 -7.88 3.35
N LEU A 99 -12.85 -8.53 3.15
CA LEU A 99 -12.17 -8.59 1.85
C LEU A 99 -13.05 -9.26 0.78
N ASN A 100 -13.60 -10.44 1.09
CA ASN A 100 -14.40 -11.21 0.14
C ASN A 100 -15.73 -10.53 -0.19
N GLU A 101 -16.35 -9.86 0.78
CA GLU A 101 -17.56 -9.07 0.57
C GLU A 101 -17.31 -7.92 -0.41
N PHE A 102 -16.31 -7.08 -0.13
CA PHE A 102 -15.98 -5.94 -0.98
C PHE A 102 -15.63 -6.35 -2.41
N THR A 103 -14.78 -7.38 -2.55
CA THR A 103 -14.34 -7.85 -3.87
C THR A 103 -15.47 -8.52 -4.64
N ARG A 104 -16.33 -9.31 -3.97
CA ARG A 104 -17.51 -9.89 -4.61
C ARG A 104 -18.47 -8.81 -5.12
N GLU A 105 -18.73 -7.78 -4.30
CA GLU A 105 -19.64 -6.69 -4.64
C GLU A 105 -19.14 -5.87 -5.82
N HIS A 106 -17.85 -5.51 -5.83
CA HIS A 106 -17.35 -4.53 -6.79
C HIS A 106 -16.53 -5.11 -7.95
N PHE A 107 -15.87 -6.26 -7.79
CA PHE A 107 -14.87 -6.76 -8.75
C PHE A 107 -15.40 -7.90 -9.63
N THR A 108 -16.47 -8.59 -9.22
CA THR A 108 -17.00 -9.74 -9.96
C THR A 108 -17.34 -9.37 -11.41
N GLY A 109 -16.74 -10.10 -12.36
CA GLY A 109 -16.96 -9.92 -13.80
C GLY A 109 -16.33 -8.66 -14.41
N ARG A 110 -15.42 -7.99 -13.68
CA ARG A 110 -14.77 -6.74 -14.11
C ARG A 110 -13.25 -6.89 -14.07
N THR A 111 -12.57 -6.25 -15.01
CA THR A 111 -11.12 -6.03 -14.92
C THR A 111 -10.87 -4.84 -14.01
N VAL A 112 -9.95 -4.93 -13.06
CA VAL A 112 -9.77 -3.91 -12.01
C VAL A 112 -8.37 -3.31 -12.06
N LEU A 113 -8.31 -1.98 -12.20
CA LEU A 113 -7.11 -1.21 -11.94
C LEU A 113 -7.11 -0.73 -10.49
N GLY A 114 -6.15 -1.21 -9.71
CA GLY A 114 -5.85 -0.64 -8.41
C GLY A 114 -5.10 0.68 -8.56
N ILE A 115 -5.44 1.67 -7.74
CA ILE A 115 -4.69 2.91 -7.58
C ILE A 115 -4.44 3.13 -6.11
N HIS A 116 -3.17 3.37 -5.76
CA HIS A 116 -2.81 3.79 -4.42
C HIS A 116 -2.19 5.18 -4.44
N MET A 117 -2.94 6.18 -3.96
CA MET A 117 -2.48 7.55 -3.81
C MET A 117 -2.15 7.84 -2.35
N ARG A 118 -0.93 8.28 -2.09
CA ARG A 118 -0.47 8.69 -0.76
C ARG A 118 -0.38 10.21 -0.70
N GLY A 119 -1.16 10.84 0.18
CA GLY A 119 -1.36 12.29 0.28
C GLY A 119 -0.85 12.95 1.56
N THR A 120 -0.61 12.22 2.66
CA THR A 120 -0.17 12.84 3.92
C THR A 120 1.34 12.96 4.03
N ASP A 121 1.79 13.98 4.76
CA ASP A 121 3.11 14.20 5.40
C ASP A 121 4.34 13.51 4.81
N LYS A 122 4.43 13.35 3.49
CA LYS A 122 5.66 12.93 2.82
C LYS A 122 6.69 14.04 3.00
N ILE A 123 7.42 13.96 4.11
CA ILE A 123 8.67 14.68 4.25
C ILE A 123 9.63 13.98 3.29
N ALA A 124 10.12 14.67 2.28
CA ALA A 124 11.13 14.14 1.37
C ALA A 124 12.33 13.53 2.13
N SER A 125 12.63 14.05 3.33
CA SER A 125 13.69 13.54 4.22
C SER A 125 13.38 12.21 4.92
N ALA A 126 12.11 11.79 5.02
CA ALA A 126 11.69 10.57 5.70
C ALA A 126 11.49 9.37 4.75
N GLY A 127 11.97 9.49 3.50
CA GLY A 127 11.92 8.37 2.56
C GLY A 127 10.59 8.21 1.81
N GLY A 128 9.77 9.27 1.74
CA GLY A 128 8.53 9.26 0.95
C GLY A 128 8.70 9.71 -0.50
N GLY A 129 9.65 10.60 -0.82
CA GLY A 129 9.65 11.29 -2.11
C GLY A 129 8.49 12.31 -2.23
N GLU A 130 8.17 12.75 -3.44
CA GLU A 130 7.13 13.76 -3.69
C GLU A 130 5.71 13.18 -3.67
N ILE A 131 4.72 14.03 -3.37
CA ILE A 131 3.30 13.71 -3.55
C ILE A 131 3.02 13.78 -5.06
N ILE A 132 2.61 12.65 -5.63
CA ILE A 132 2.26 12.57 -7.05
C ILE A 132 0.86 13.16 -7.24
N PRO A 133 0.65 14.10 -8.18
CA PRO A 133 -0.64 14.73 -8.37
C PRO A 133 -1.68 13.73 -8.93
N PRO A 134 -2.98 13.87 -8.58
CA PRO A 134 -4.05 13.01 -9.10
C PRO A 134 -4.14 12.94 -10.63
N SER A 135 -3.72 14.00 -11.34
CA SER A 135 -3.67 14.04 -12.80
C SER A 135 -2.74 12.99 -13.41
N GLU A 136 -1.63 12.64 -12.76
CA GLU A 136 -0.77 11.56 -13.25
C GLU A 136 -1.50 10.22 -13.17
N TYR A 137 -2.16 9.91 -12.04
CA TYR A 137 -2.96 8.70 -11.89
C TYR A 137 -4.13 8.66 -12.88
N ALA A 138 -4.82 9.78 -13.07
CA ALA A 138 -5.95 9.90 -13.98
C ALA A 138 -5.56 9.54 -15.42
N SER A 139 -4.36 9.92 -15.87
CA SER A 139 -3.89 9.59 -17.23
C SER A 139 -3.77 8.08 -17.49
N TYR A 140 -3.39 7.30 -16.48
CA TYR A 140 -3.32 5.84 -16.57
C TYR A 140 -4.72 5.23 -16.44
N ALA A 141 -5.52 5.73 -15.49
CA ALA A 141 -6.89 5.28 -15.29
C ALA A 141 -7.74 5.46 -16.55
N GLN A 142 -7.67 6.60 -17.23
CA GLN A 142 -8.43 6.85 -18.45
C GLN A 142 -8.08 5.84 -19.54
N LYS A 143 -6.79 5.68 -19.86
CA LYS A 143 -6.34 4.71 -20.87
C LYS A 143 -6.75 3.27 -20.53
N PHE A 144 -6.68 2.89 -19.26
CA PHE A 144 -7.15 1.58 -18.80
C PHE A 144 -8.65 1.40 -18.99
N LEU A 145 -9.44 2.40 -18.60
CA LEU A 145 -10.90 2.42 -18.72
C LEU A 145 -11.37 2.44 -20.18
N ASP A 146 -10.59 3.04 -21.08
CA ASP A 146 -10.83 3.03 -22.53
C ASP A 146 -10.49 1.66 -23.14
N TYR A 147 -9.38 1.05 -22.71
CA TYR A 147 -8.93 -0.25 -23.20
C TYR A 147 -9.84 -1.42 -22.74
N TYR A 148 -10.37 -1.35 -21.52
CA TYR A 148 -11.27 -2.36 -20.95
C TYR A 148 -12.66 -1.77 -20.68
N PRO A 149 -13.64 -1.90 -21.58
CA PRO A 149 -14.96 -1.26 -21.42
C PRO A 149 -15.72 -1.66 -20.16
N LYS A 150 -15.58 -2.91 -19.70
CA LYS A 150 -16.21 -3.46 -18.47
C LYS A 150 -15.33 -3.33 -17.23
N SER A 151 -14.33 -2.47 -17.25
CA SER A 151 -13.40 -2.31 -16.14
C SER A 151 -13.85 -1.29 -15.10
N ILE A 152 -13.19 -1.33 -13.94
CA ILE A 152 -13.30 -0.33 -12.89
C ILE A 152 -11.93 0.05 -12.35
N VAL A 153 -11.87 1.18 -11.66
CA VAL A 153 -10.72 1.67 -10.92
C VAL A 153 -11.05 1.58 -9.43
N PHE A 154 -10.27 0.80 -8.68
CA PHE A 154 -10.31 0.82 -7.22
C PHE A 154 -9.25 1.76 -6.67
N VAL A 155 -9.64 2.68 -5.78
CA VAL A 155 -8.76 3.71 -5.22
C VAL A 155 -8.60 3.53 -3.71
N ALA A 156 -7.37 3.23 -3.30
CA ALA A 156 -6.90 3.29 -1.91
C ALA A 156 -6.14 4.60 -1.68
N THR A 157 -6.54 5.34 -0.66
CA THR A 157 -5.85 6.58 -0.24
C THR A 157 -6.36 6.98 1.14
N GLU A 158 -5.50 7.60 1.94
CA GLU A 158 -5.87 8.21 3.21
C GLU A 158 -6.43 9.65 3.04
N SER A 159 -6.37 10.19 1.83
CA SER A 159 -6.75 11.57 1.50
C SER A 159 -8.17 11.67 0.98
N SER A 160 -9.02 12.49 1.61
CA SER A 160 -10.35 12.80 1.04
C SER A 160 -10.21 13.69 -0.20
N LYS A 161 -9.23 14.61 -0.16
CA LYS A 161 -8.97 15.58 -1.22
C LYS A 161 -8.49 14.91 -2.51
N LEU A 162 -7.46 14.07 -2.44
CA LEU A 162 -6.92 13.38 -3.62
C LEU A 162 -7.97 12.47 -4.26
N LEU A 163 -8.79 11.78 -3.45
CA LEU A 163 -9.88 10.97 -3.97
C LEU A 163 -10.92 11.82 -4.73
N LYS A 164 -11.30 12.97 -4.18
CA LYS A 164 -12.24 13.90 -4.83
C LYS A 164 -11.67 14.45 -6.14
N GLU A 165 -10.40 14.86 -6.12
CA GLU A 165 -9.70 15.38 -7.31
C GLU A 165 -9.58 14.32 -8.41
N LEU A 166 -9.17 13.08 -8.08
CA LEU A 166 -9.09 11.98 -9.05
C LEU A 166 -10.46 11.66 -9.67
N ARG A 167 -11.52 11.64 -8.85
CA ARG A 167 -12.89 11.43 -9.36
C ARG A 167 -13.32 12.53 -10.32
N ALA A 168 -13.07 13.79 -9.98
CA ALA A 168 -13.40 14.92 -10.84
C ALA A 168 -12.66 14.87 -12.19
N LEU A 169 -11.43 14.35 -12.21
CA LEU A 169 -10.65 14.18 -13.45
C LEU A 169 -11.16 13.04 -14.33
N LEU A 170 -11.71 11.96 -13.73
CA LEU A 170 -12.19 10.78 -14.47
C LEU A 170 -13.65 10.88 -14.90
N ALA A 171 -14.43 11.79 -14.30
CA ALA A 171 -15.83 12.03 -14.65
C ALA A 171 -16.15 13.53 -14.59
N PRO A 172 -15.51 14.37 -15.42
CA PRO A 172 -15.75 15.81 -15.42
C PRO A 172 -17.21 16.10 -15.78
N GLY A 173 -17.92 16.84 -14.93
CA GLY A 173 -19.31 17.24 -15.14
C GLY A 173 -20.38 16.28 -14.59
N SER A 174 -19.99 15.11 -14.05
CA SER A 174 -20.92 14.25 -13.30
C SER A 174 -21.00 14.70 -11.85
N ASN A 175 -22.21 15.12 -11.42
CA ASN A 175 -22.51 15.36 -10.00
C ASN A 175 -22.86 14.05 -9.26
N GLU A 176 -22.98 12.93 -9.98
CA GLU A 176 -23.35 11.65 -9.41
C GLU A 176 -22.15 10.70 -9.30
N ILE A 177 -21.76 10.42 -8.05
CA ILE A 177 -20.74 9.41 -7.70
C ILE A 177 -21.14 8.00 -8.19
N SER A 178 -22.45 7.77 -8.39
CA SER A 178 -23.07 6.49 -8.79
C SER A 178 -22.67 6.03 -10.21
N GLU A 179 -22.30 6.95 -11.10
CA GLU A 179 -21.89 6.64 -12.48
C GLU A 179 -20.38 6.48 -12.65
N SER A 180 -19.60 6.84 -11.63
CA SER A 180 -18.14 6.73 -11.72
C SER A 180 -17.73 5.25 -11.66
N ARG A 181 -16.97 4.78 -12.65
CA ARG A 181 -16.24 3.49 -12.60
C ARG A 181 -15.13 3.48 -11.53
N VAL A 182 -15.20 4.37 -10.54
CA VAL A 182 -14.18 4.65 -9.51
C VAL A 182 -14.71 4.28 -8.13
N VAL A 183 -14.32 3.10 -7.67
CA VAL A 183 -14.72 2.55 -6.38
C VAL A 183 -13.66 2.84 -5.32
N SER A 184 -14.07 3.14 -4.09
CA SER A 184 -13.16 3.33 -2.95
C SER A 184 -13.84 2.87 -1.68
N ARG A 185 -13.10 2.36 -0.71
CA ARG A 185 -13.67 2.07 0.61
C ARG A 185 -14.06 3.35 1.35
N ASN A 186 -15.13 3.25 2.15
CA ASN A 186 -15.51 4.25 3.14
C ASN A 186 -14.66 4.06 4.40
N VAL A 187 -13.46 4.62 4.40
CA VAL A 187 -12.49 4.54 5.51
C VAL A 187 -12.34 5.87 6.21
N LEU A 188 -11.67 5.87 7.37
CA LEU A 188 -11.22 7.10 7.99
C LEU A 188 -10.20 7.79 7.06
N ARG A 189 -10.57 8.98 6.58
CA ARG A 189 -9.73 9.80 5.70
C ARG A 189 -9.39 11.10 6.40
N SER A 190 -8.22 11.65 6.07
CA SER A 190 -7.85 12.98 6.51
C SER A 190 -8.86 14.02 5.99
N LYS A 191 -9.20 14.96 6.86
CA LYS A 191 -10.13 16.08 6.58
C LYS A 191 -9.55 17.43 6.99
N SER A 192 -8.43 17.44 7.72
CA SER A 192 -7.77 18.65 8.21
C SER A 192 -6.48 18.88 7.42
N GLU A 193 -6.32 20.12 6.97
CA GLU A 193 -5.11 20.59 6.32
C GLU A 193 -4.27 21.41 7.30
N PHE A 194 -2.95 21.38 7.15
CA PHE A 194 -2.03 22.27 7.83
C PHE A 194 -1.03 22.84 6.82
N LYS A 195 -0.51 24.04 7.11
CA LYS A 195 0.53 24.65 6.28
C LYS A 195 1.91 24.31 6.81
N ARG A 196 2.81 23.91 5.92
CA ARG A 196 4.25 23.80 6.18
C ARG A 196 5.01 24.56 5.10
N GLY A 197 5.44 25.78 5.43
CA GLY A 197 5.99 26.71 4.44
C GLY A 197 4.92 27.10 3.41
N LYS A 198 5.22 26.96 2.11
CA LYS A 198 4.30 27.25 1.01
C LYS A 198 3.36 26.07 0.65
N GLN A 199 3.54 24.90 1.27
CA GLN A 199 2.75 23.72 0.99
C GLN A 199 1.60 23.57 1.99
N THR A 200 0.41 23.26 1.48
CA THR A 200 -0.72 22.78 2.27
C THR A 200 -0.69 21.25 2.25
N LEU A 201 -0.58 20.63 3.42
CA LEU A 201 -0.51 19.19 3.61
C LEU A 201 -1.73 18.71 4.38
N GLU A 202 -2.19 17.49 4.12
CA GLU A 202 -3.19 16.84 4.96
C GLU A 202 -2.54 16.23 6.20
N GLN A 203 -3.26 16.30 7.33
CA GLN A 203 -2.83 15.73 8.58
C GLN A 203 -2.73 14.21 8.46
N ASN A 204 -1.61 13.65 8.90
CA ASN A 204 -1.43 12.20 8.94
C ASN A 204 -2.35 11.59 10.01
N ILE A 205 -3.36 10.85 9.55
CA ILE A 205 -4.33 10.22 10.45
C ILE A 205 -3.66 9.26 11.43
N PHE A 206 -2.56 8.61 11.07
CA PHE A 206 -1.86 7.64 11.92
C PHE A 206 -1.13 8.30 13.10
N LEU A 207 -0.77 9.58 12.98
CA LEU A 207 -0.11 10.35 14.04
C LEU A 207 -1.11 11.04 14.98
N ASP A 208 -2.37 11.16 14.57
CA ASP A 208 -3.40 11.81 15.38
C ASP A 208 -4.17 10.78 16.22
N SER A 209 -3.91 10.75 17.53
CA SER A 209 -4.59 9.87 18.49
C SER A 209 -6.08 10.19 18.67
N LYS A 210 -6.54 11.36 18.22
CA LYS A 210 -7.96 11.76 18.23
C LYS A 210 -8.74 11.18 17.05
N PHE A 211 -8.05 10.74 15.99
CA PHE A 211 -8.68 10.13 14.82
C PHE A 211 -8.83 8.62 14.99
N GLY A 212 -10.00 8.14 15.42
CA GLY A 212 -10.32 6.70 15.48
C GLY A 212 -9.41 5.86 16.40
N LYS A 213 -9.72 4.57 16.56
CA LYS A 213 -8.89 3.64 17.35
C LYS A 213 -7.74 3.11 16.49
N GLY A 214 -6.56 2.89 17.09
CA GLY A 214 -5.40 2.32 16.40
C GLY A 214 -5.70 0.99 15.69
N TYR A 215 -6.56 0.16 16.28
CA TYR A 215 -7.10 -1.05 15.66
C TYR A 215 -7.80 -0.76 14.31
N GLN A 216 -8.69 0.24 14.26
CA GLN A 216 -9.46 0.56 13.05
C GLN A 216 -8.55 1.08 11.94
N LYS A 217 -7.55 1.91 12.29
CA LYS A 217 -6.54 2.38 11.34
C LYS A 217 -5.73 1.23 10.74
N GLY A 218 -5.31 0.28 11.59
CA GLY A 218 -4.59 -0.91 11.16
C GLY A 218 -5.43 -1.81 10.26
N GLU A 219 -6.70 -2.02 10.62
CA GLU A 219 -7.67 -2.74 9.79
C GLU A 219 -7.87 -2.07 8.44
N ASP A 220 -8.07 -0.75 8.41
CA ASP A 220 -8.31 0.01 7.18
C ASP A 220 -7.13 -0.09 6.21
N VAL A 221 -5.91 0.14 6.67
CA VAL A 221 -4.72 0.06 5.80
C VAL A 221 -4.43 -1.37 5.35
N LEU A 222 -4.67 -2.36 6.21
CA LEU A 222 -4.52 -3.77 5.84
C LEU A 222 -5.52 -4.17 4.76
N LEU A 223 -6.79 -3.82 4.92
CA LEU A 223 -7.83 -4.10 3.93
C LEU A 223 -7.54 -3.39 2.59
N ASP A 224 -7.03 -2.16 2.61
CA ASP A 224 -6.61 -1.47 1.39
C ASP A 224 -5.51 -2.24 0.65
N ALA A 225 -4.45 -2.67 1.36
CA ALA A 225 -3.38 -3.48 0.76
C ALA A 225 -3.91 -4.82 0.21
N LEU A 226 -4.81 -5.48 0.95
CA LEU A 226 -5.42 -6.75 0.53
C LEU A 226 -6.32 -6.58 -0.69
N ILE A 227 -7.14 -5.54 -0.77
CA ILE A 227 -8.01 -5.29 -1.92
C ILE A 227 -7.19 -4.89 -3.15
N LEU A 228 -6.17 -4.04 -2.97
CA LEU A 228 -5.20 -3.74 -4.03
C LEU A 228 -4.56 -5.02 -4.57
N SER A 229 -4.21 -5.98 -3.69
CA SER A 229 -3.65 -7.27 -4.11
C SER A 229 -4.62 -8.12 -4.96
N ARG A 230 -5.93 -7.82 -4.97
CA ARG A 230 -6.94 -8.49 -5.80
C ARG A 230 -7.23 -7.77 -7.12
N CYS A 231 -6.55 -6.66 -7.40
CA CYS A 231 -6.66 -5.98 -8.68
C CYS A 231 -5.85 -6.72 -9.76
N ASP A 232 -6.21 -6.51 -11.04
CA ASP A 232 -5.50 -7.10 -12.18
C ASP A 232 -4.24 -6.32 -12.55
N PHE A 233 -4.33 -4.99 -12.42
CA PHE A 233 -3.25 -4.04 -12.67
C PHE A 233 -3.17 -3.04 -11.51
N PHE A 234 -2.04 -2.34 -11.39
CA PHE A 234 -1.81 -1.44 -10.25
C PHE A 234 -1.01 -0.19 -10.63
N VAL A 235 -1.46 0.99 -10.23
CA VAL A 235 -0.71 2.25 -10.40
C VAL A 235 -0.47 2.87 -9.02
N HIS A 236 0.79 3.17 -8.71
CA HIS A 236 1.15 3.61 -7.36
C HIS A 236 2.42 4.47 -7.32
N GLY A 237 2.63 5.14 -6.19
CA GLY A 237 3.95 5.63 -5.78
C GLY A 237 4.62 4.69 -4.78
N ALA A 238 5.81 5.09 -4.29
CA ALA A 238 6.47 4.37 -3.20
C ALA A 238 5.64 4.48 -1.92
N SER A 239 5.19 3.33 -1.44
CA SER A 239 4.50 3.16 -0.16
C SER A 239 4.58 1.72 0.30
N SER A 240 4.64 1.51 1.62
CA SER A 240 4.61 0.19 2.24
C SER A 240 3.28 -0.51 1.98
N VAL A 241 2.19 0.25 1.79
CA VAL A 241 0.88 -0.26 1.38
C VAL A 241 0.94 -0.87 -0.03
N SER A 242 1.59 -0.16 -0.97
CA SER A 242 1.79 -0.65 -2.33
C SER A 242 2.66 -1.91 -2.36
N GLU A 243 3.73 -1.93 -1.57
CA GLU A 243 4.61 -3.10 -1.45
C GLU A 243 3.89 -4.28 -0.81
N ALA A 244 3.12 -4.05 0.26
CA ALA A 244 2.32 -5.11 0.88
C ALA A 244 1.33 -5.73 -0.11
N ALA A 245 0.65 -4.93 -0.94
CA ALA A 245 -0.23 -5.45 -1.99
C ALA A 245 0.51 -6.40 -2.95
N MET A 246 1.72 -6.05 -3.36
CA MET A 246 2.57 -6.91 -4.19
C MET A 246 3.14 -8.12 -3.44
N TRP A 247 3.36 -8.02 -2.13
CA TRP A 247 3.75 -9.17 -1.32
C TRP A 247 2.60 -10.16 -1.19
N PHE A 248 1.34 -9.70 -1.09
CA PHE A 248 0.18 -10.59 -1.15
C PHE A 248 -0.07 -11.16 -2.55
N ASN A 249 0.23 -10.41 -3.60
CA ASN A 249 0.09 -10.84 -4.99
C ASN A 249 1.31 -10.46 -5.85
N LEU A 250 2.26 -11.39 -5.99
CA LEU A 250 3.50 -11.17 -6.74
C LEU A 250 3.25 -10.88 -8.23
N ALA A 251 2.12 -11.30 -8.81
CA ALA A 251 1.81 -10.99 -10.20
C ALA A 251 1.73 -9.48 -10.47
N LEU A 252 1.36 -8.68 -9.47
CA LEU A 252 1.33 -7.23 -9.57
C LEU A 252 2.71 -6.61 -9.83
N HIS A 253 3.81 -7.25 -9.45
CA HIS A 253 5.16 -6.73 -9.75
C HIS A 253 5.40 -6.54 -11.27
N ASN A 254 4.76 -7.36 -12.11
CA ASN A 254 4.82 -7.23 -13.57
C ASN A 254 3.62 -6.49 -14.17
N ARG A 255 2.58 -6.24 -13.37
CA ARG A 255 1.33 -5.57 -13.78
C ARG A 255 1.16 -4.22 -13.08
N SER A 256 2.27 -3.60 -12.68
CA SER A 256 2.25 -2.33 -11.96
C SER A 256 3.03 -1.23 -12.66
N VAL A 257 2.53 0.00 -12.55
CA VAL A 257 3.26 1.23 -12.90
C VAL A 257 3.60 1.99 -11.62
N HIS A 258 4.88 2.24 -11.40
CA HIS A 258 5.36 3.02 -10.28
C HIS A 258 5.71 4.45 -10.72
N LEU A 259 4.90 5.42 -10.30
CA LEU A 259 4.91 6.78 -10.83
C LEU A 259 6.08 7.65 -10.37
N GLN A 260 6.80 7.28 -9.31
CA GLN A 260 8.01 8.03 -8.91
C GLN A 260 9.28 7.59 -9.67
N TYR A 261 9.17 6.64 -10.61
CA TYR A 261 10.26 6.37 -11.55
C TYR A 261 10.10 7.21 -12.80
N GLU A 262 11.23 7.49 -13.44
CA GLU A 262 11.26 8.14 -14.74
C GLU A 262 10.38 7.39 -15.73
N ARG A 263 9.67 8.12 -16.59
CA ARG A 263 8.71 7.52 -17.54
C ARG A 263 9.32 6.41 -18.39
N ALA A 264 10.56 6.60 -18.85
CA ALA A 264 11.30 5.60 -19.64
C ALA A 264 11.64 4.32 -18.86
N SER A 265 11.67 4.40 -17.53
CA SER A 265 11.97 3.28 -16.63
C SER A 265 10.70 2.60 -16.08
N ARG A 266 9.51 3.09 -16.43
CA ARG A 266 8.23 2.49 -16.02
C ARG A 266 7.96 1.25 -16.86
N LYS A 267 7.61 0.13 -16.22
CA LYS A 267 7.24 -1.10 -16.94
C LYS A 267 6.04 -0.85 -17.86
N PRO A 268 6.14 -1.13 -19.18
CA PRO A 268 5.04 -0.93 -20.11
C PRO A 268 3.85 -1.82 -19.71
N GLN A 269 2.64 -1.35 -20.00
CA GLN A 269 1.42 -2.11 -19.76
C GLN A 269 0.65 -2.29 -21.07
N PRO A 270 -0.08 -3.41 -21.26
CA PRO A 270 -0.82 -3.65 -22.51
C PRO A 270 -1.82 -2.53 -22.88
N TRP A 271 -2.35 -1.85 -21.86
CA TRP A 271 -3.31 -0.75 -21.97
C TRP A 271 -2.65 0.64 -21.91
N TYR A 272 -1.32 0.71 -21.81
CA TYR A 272 -0.54 1.94 -21.81
C TYR A 272 0.77 1.72 -22.60
N PRO A 273 0.67 1.65 -23.95
CA PRO A 273 1.84 1.66 -24.81
C PRO A 273 2.57 3.02 -24.75
#